data_AF-A0AAU2IR06-F1
#
_entry.id   AF-A0AAU2IR06-F1
#
_cell.length_a   1.000
_cell.length_b   1.000
_cell.length_c   1.000
_cell.angle_alpha   90.00
_cell.angle_beta   90.00
_cell.angle_gamma   90.00
#
_symmetry.space_group_name_H-M   'P 1'
#
loop_
_entity.id
_entity.type
_entity.pdbx_description
1 polymer ?
#
loop_
_entity_poly.entity_id
_entity_poly.type
_entity_poly.pdbx_seq_one_letter_code
_entity_poly.pdbx_strand_id
1 'polypeptide(L)'
;MRRRLDQGADPEAWGGGRPLHRAAAFGSPEVVAELARRVRDVDALDDGTTALWEAVMGDRPDNARALAAAGADPWRPQLGGWSPGRLSLAGPAPDLFPVPEGGRGLPEAERTMAREGRRLVEALGTFHYEGTGLACVAGIDAQEAMRRLEAKPADGEDLEELLDDPYAYDMDESLQTIGVTTVPGGCVVTQPWGYAPQMPGVMTMLSAGTYCYGLYANPKSGNQGIIARDGVIEGSDLHPGGGPDHGDTSEEVLFSYLFQHNAVAYSCARAGLRLTDARAVIGPPDVWVELPRRDYWKYS
;
A
#
# COMPACT_ATOMS: atom_id res chain seq x y z
N MET A 1 22.73 -2.59 -23.65
CA MET A 1 23.14 -1.51 -22.73
C MET A 1 24.59 -1.09 -22.98
N ARG A 2 25.63 -1.92 -22.73
CA ARG A 2 27.06 -1.56 -22.97
C ARG A 2 27.32 -0.88 -24.31
N ARG A 3 26.88 -1.53 -25.40
CA ARG A 3 26.95 -0.98 -26.76
C ARG A 3 26.40 0.45 -26.91
N ARG A 4 25.31 0.82 -26.23
CA ARG A 4 24.73 2.17 -26.33
C ARG A 4 25.57 3.21 -25.59
N LEU A 5 26.08 2.86 -24.41
CA LEU A 5 26.97 3.73 -23.64
C LEU A 5 28.33 3.88 -24.33
N ASP A 6 28.85 2.81 -24.95
CA ASP A 6 30.05 2.86 -25.79
C ASP A 6 29.85 3.70 -27.06
N GLN A 7 28.59 3.84 -27.49
CA GLN A 7 28.19 4.71 -28.61
C GLN A 7 27.82 6.14 -28.16
N GLY A 8 28.14 6.52 -26.92
CA GLY A 8 27.99 7.89 -26.42
C GLY A 8 26.64 8.22 -25.78
N ALA A 9 25.81 7.22 -25.46
CA ALA A 9 24.64 7.48 -24.62
C ALA A 9 25.08 8.00 -23.24
N ASP A 10 24.40 9.04 -22.75
CA ASP A 10 24.69 9.66 -21.46
C ASP A 10 24.32 8.69 -20.31
N PRO A 11 25.29 8.26 -19.46
CA PRO A 11 24.99 7.44 -18.29
C PRO A 11 24.26 8.21 -17.18
N GLU A 12 24.26 9.54 -17.21
CA GLU A 12 23.68 10.40 -16.17
C GLU A 12 22.21 10.74 -16.41
N ALA A 13 21.76 10.78 -17.67
CA ALA A 13 20.43 11.23 -18.02
C ALA A 13 19.80 10.42 -19.17
N TRP A 14 18.50 10.17 -19.03
CA TRP A 14 17.64 9.76 -20.14
C TRP A 14 16.27 10.44 -19.98
N GLY A 15 15.38 10.28 -20.97
CA GLY A 15 14.06 10.95 -20.96
C GLY A 15 13.11 10.58 -19.80
N GLY A 16 13.53 9.74 -18.85
CA GLY A 16 12.74 9.30 -17.69
C GLY A 16 13.56 9.25 -16.41
N GLY A 17 14.43 10.25 -16.18
CA GLY A 17 15.24 10.39 -14.97
C GLY A 17 16.69 9.91 -15.16
N ARG A 18 17.28 9.35 -14.11
CA ARG A 18 18.67 8.87 -14.13
C ARG A 18 18.74 7.37 -14.45
N PRO A 19 19.55 6.92 -15.43
CA PRO A 19 19.62 5.51 -15.82
C PRO A 19 19.99 4.56 -14.68
N LEU A 20 20.88 4.99 -13.77
CA LEU A 20 21.33 4.16 -12.64
C LEU A 20 20.18 3.85 -11.65
N HIS A 21 19.31 4.82 -11.36
CA HIS A 21 18.13 4.65 -10.50
C HIS A 21 17.16 3.61 -11.07
N ARG A 22 16.83 3.71 -12.36
CA ARG A 22 15.96 2.72 -13.02
C ARG A 22 16.60 1.33 -13.07
N ALA A 23 17.90 1.25 -13.30
CA ALA A 23 18.63 -0.02 -13.25
C ALA A 23 18.65 -0.62 -11.83
N ALA A 24 18.74 0.21 -10.79
CA ALA A 24 18.72 -0.24 -9.41
C ALA A 24 17.39 -0.93 -9.03
N ALA A 25 16.25 -0.39 -9.48
CA ALA A 25 14.93 -0.96 -9.21
C ALA A 25 14.57 -2.17 -10.10
N PHE A 26 14.99 -2.19 -11.36
CA PHE A 26 14.47 -3.15 -12.37
C PHE A 26 15.54 -3.91 -13.16
N GLY A 27 16.80 -3.49 -13.10
CA GLY A 27 17.91 -4.09 -13.84
C GLY A 27 18.57 -5.26 -13.10
N SER A 28 19.57 -5.87 -13.75
CA SER A 28 20.42 -6.87 -13.13
C SER A 28 21.64 -6.22 -12.43
N PRO A 29 22.28 -6.92 -11.47
CA PRO A 29 23.47 -6.42 -10.79
C PRO A 29 24.62 -6.05 -11.74
N GLU A 30 24.76 -6.76 -12.87
CA GLU A 30 25.79 -6.47 -13.88
C GLU A 30 25.53 -5.16 -14.61
N VAL A 31 24.26 -4.84 -14.88
CA VAL A 31 23.86 -3.57 -15.48
C VAL A 31 24.10 -2.42 -14.50
N VAL A 32 23.74 -2.62 -13.23
CA VAL A 32 23.99 -1.66 -12.16
C VAL A 32 25.49 -1.40 -12.01
N ALA A 33 26.31 -2.44 -11.92
CA ALA A 33 27.77 -2.31 -11.80
C ALA A 33 28.44 -1.68 -13.04
N GLU A 34 27.86 -1.84 -14.23
CA GLU A 34 28.33 -1.15 -15.44
C GLU A 34 27.99 0.34 -15.42
N LEU A 35 26.76 0.72 -15.04
CA LEU A 35 26.37 2.13 -14.94
C LEU A 35 27.12 2.84 -13.81
N ALA A 36 27.24 2.22 -12.64
CA ALA A 36 27.91 2.80 -11.49
C ALA A 36 29.38 3.16 -11.77
N ARG A 37 30.06 2.42 -12.66
CA ARG A 37 31.42 2.74 -13.12
C ARG A 37 31.52 3.92 -14.09
N ARG A 38 30.40 4.34 -14.69
CA ARG A 38 30.35 5.37 -15.74
C ARG A 38 29.76 6.70 -15.26
N VAL A 39 29.02 6.70 -14.17
CA VAL A 39 28.53 7.93 -13.53
C VAL A 39 29.66 8.61 -12.76
N ARG A 40 29.57 9.94 -12.61
CA ARG A 40 30.54 10.72 -11.83
C ARG A 40 30.29 10.61 -10.33
N ASP A 41 29.03 10.46 -9.96
CA ASP A 41 28.55 10.34 -8.59
C ASP A 41 27.47 9.27 -8.51
N VAL A 42 27.80 8.16 -7.82
CA VAL A 42 26.90 7.03 -7.60
C VAL A 42 25.75 7.39 -6.63
N ASP A 43 25.96 8.40 -5.77
CA ASP A 43 25.02 8.89 -4.76
C ASP A 43 24.32 10.19 -5.19
N ALA A 44 24.48 10.60 -6.44
CA ALA A 44 23.71 11.72 -6.93
C ALA A 44 22.20 11.39 -6.85
N LEU A 45 21.38 12.40 -6.63
CA LEU A 45 19.96 12.24 -6.37
C LEU A 45 19.16 12.28 -7.68
N ASP A 46 18.05 11.56 -7.70
CA ASP A 46 16.95 11.68 -8.67
C ASP A 46 15.68 11.74 -7.83
N ASP A 47 14.87 12.79 -7.97
CA ASP A 47 13.72 13.06 -7.08
C ASP A 47 14.05 12.84 -5.58
N GLY A 48 15.19 13.41 -5.17
CA GLY A 48 15.72 13.42 -3.81
C GLY A 48 16.15 12.07 -3.23
N THR A 49 16.13 10.98 -4.01
CA THR A 49 16.62 9.67 -3.56
C THR A 49 17.86 9.21 -4.33
N THR A 50 18.66 8.32 -3.73
CA THR A 50 19.81 7.70 -4.42
C THR A 50 19.39 6.44 -5.17
N ALA A 51 20.20 5.98 -6.12
CA ALA A 51 19.96 4.69 -6.75
C ALA A 51 19.93 3.54 -5.72
N LEU A 52 20.66 3.67 -4.61
CA LEU A 52 20.66 2.68 -3.54
C LEU A 52 19.32 2.63 -2.78
N TRP A 53 18.65 3.77 -2.64
CA TRP A 53 17.28 3.81 -2.12
C TRP A 53 16.32 3.02 -3.01
N GLU A 54 16.37 3.26 -4.32
CA GLU A 54 15.53 2.54 -5.29
C GLU A 54 15.75 1.02 -5.26
N ALA A 55 16.99 0.57 -5.08
CA ALA A 55 17.29 -0.86 -4.92
C ALA A 55 16.69 -1.44 -3.63
N VAL A 56 16.73 -0.71 -2.51
CA VAL A 56 16.16 -1.17 -1.23
C VAL A 56 14.63 -1.16 -1.25
N MET A 57 14.01 -0.11 -1.77
CA MET A 57 12.56 -0.05 -1.95
C MET A 57 12.08 -1.17 -2.90
N GLY A 58 12.75 -1.35 -4.03
CA GLY A 58 12.39 -2.39 -5.01
C GLY A 58 12.71 -3.84 -4.62
N ASP A 59 13.09 -4.09 -3.36
CA ASP A 59 13.53 -5.41 -2.84
C ASP A 59 14.60 -6.07 -3.73
N ARG A 60 15.65 -5.31 -4.07
CA ARG A 60 16.76 -5.73 -4.95
C ARG A 60 18.08 -5.84 -4.18
N PRO A 61 18.26 -6.84 -3.28
CA PRO A 61 19.45 -6.95 -2.46
C PRO A 61 20.75 -7.05 -3.27
N ASP A 62 20.75 -7.75 -4.41
CA ASP A 62 21.96 -7.88 -5.23
C ASP A 62 22.34 -6.58 -5.95
N ASN A 63 21.35 -5.80 -6.41
CA ASN A 63 21.59 -4.47 -6.97
C ASN A 63 22.10 -3.51 -5.90
N ALA A 64 21.53 -3.58 -4.69
CA ALA A 64 21.97 -2.80 -3.55
C ALA A 64 23.43 -3.12 -3.15
N ARG A 65 23.82 -4.41 -3.16
CA ARG A 65 25.21 -4.84 -2.95
C ARG A 65 26.13 -4.31 -4.05
N ALA A 66 25.70 -4.34 -5.32
CA ALA A 66 26.49 -3.82 -6.43
C ALA A 66 26.75 -2.31 -6.31
N LEU A 67 25.74 -1.54 -5.89
CA LEU A 67 25.87 -0.10 -5.64
C LEU A 67 26.81 0.20 -4.47
N ALA A 68 26.66 -0.50 -3.35
CA ALA A 68 27.56 -0.35 -2.20
C ALA A 68 29.01 -0.72 -2.56
N ALA A 69 29.22 -1.78 -3.35
CA ALA A 69 30.55 -2.15 -3.86
C ALA A 69 31.13 -1.10 -4.82
N ALA A 70 30.28 -0.31 -5.49
CA ALA A 70 30.67 0.82 -6.31
C ALA A 70 30.86 2.14 -5.52
N GLY A 71 30.71 2.11 -4.19
CA GLY A 71 30.98 3.23 -3.29
C GLY A 71 29.76 4.05 -2.87
N ALA A 72 28.53 3.61 -3.18
CA ALA A 72 27.31 4.26 -2.68
C ALA A 72 27.22 4.15 -1.15
N ASP A 73 26.89 5.25 -0.47
CA ASP A 73 26.72 5.29 0.99
C ASP A 73 25.33 4.78 1.43
N PRO A 74 25.23 3.60 2.07
CA PRO A 74 23.95 3.08 2.54
C PRO A 74 23.37 3.86 3.71
N TRP A 75 24.17 4.66 4.41
CA TRP A 75 23.76 5.32 5.65
C TRP A 75 23.45 6.80 5.50
N ARG A 76 23.53 7.33 4.27
CA ARG A 76 23.09 8.69 3.94
C ARG A 76 21.58 8.85 4.14
N PRO A 77 21.12 9.75 5.05
CA PRO A 77 19.69 10.02 5.24
C PRO A 77 19.05 10.66 4.01
N GLN A 78 17.80 10.30 3.75
CA GLN A 78 16.96 10.74 2.64
C GLN A 78 15.57 11.09 3.18
N LEU A 79 14.50 10.49 2.65
CA LEU A 79 13.12 10.82 3.01
C LEU A 79 12.82 10.49 4.47
N GLY A 80 12.15 11.40 5.18
CA GLY A 80 11.79 11.23 6.59
C GLY A 80 12.97 10.93 7.53
N GLY A 81 14.22 11.21 7.12
CA GLY A 81 15.44 10.86 7.86
C GLY A 81 15.89 9.40 7.73
N TRP A 82 15.25 8.60 6.87
CA TRP A 82 15.66 7.23 6.60
C TRP A 82 16.80 7.16 5.58
N SER A 83 17.73 6.25 5.78
CA SER A 83 18.71 5.85 4.78
C SER A 83 18.35 4.46 4.22
N PRO A 84 18.87 4.07 3.03
CA PRO A 84 18.66 2.72 2.49
C PRO A 84 19.09 1.62 3.48
N GLY A 85 20.23 1.82 4.15
CA GLY A 85 20.73 0.91 5.16
C GLY A 85 19.82 0.79 6.38
N ARG A 86 19.29 1.92 6.88
CA ARG A 86 18.34 1.89 7.99
C ARG A 86 17.01 1.23 7.60
N LEU A 87 16.48 1.51 6.41
CA LEU A 87 15.27 0.85 5.90
C LEU A 87 15.44 -0.67 5.81
N SER A 88 16.61 -1.12 5.32
CA SER A 88 16.88 -2.56 5.19
C SER A 88 16.75 -3.33 6.50
N LEU A 89 17.02 -2.69 7.65
CA LEU A 89 16.83 -3.27 8.99
C LEU A 89 15.36 -3.66 9.29
N ALA A 90 14.40 -2.99 8.67
CA ALA A 90 12.96 -3.28 8.78
C ALA A 90 12.48 -4.30 7.73
N GLY A 91 13.26 -4.45 6.66
CA GLY A 91 12.93 -5.23 5.48
C GLY A 91 13.28 -6.71 5.58
N PRO A 92 13.16 -7.45 4.45
CA PRO A 92 13.50 -8.87 4.37
C PRO A 92 15.01 -9.15 4.46
N ALA A 93 15.86 -8.15 4.20
CA ALA A 93 17.32 -8.28 4.23
C ALA A 93 17.98 -7.34 5.28
N PRO A 94 17.81 -7.59 6.59
CA PRO A 94 18.34 -6.72 7.64
C PRO A 94 19.86 -6.66 7.72
N ASP A 95 20.56 -7.69 7.23
CA ASP A 95 22.03 -7.76 7.23
C ASP A 95 22.63 -7.33 5.87
N LEU A 96 21.89 -6.55 5.07
CA LEU A 96 22.32 -6.15 3.74
C LEU A 96 23.59 -5.29 3.78
N PHE A 97 23.72 -4.43 4.79
CA PHE A 97 24.88 -3.57 5.00
C PHE A 97 25.38 -3.66 6.44
N PRO A 98 26.70 -3.56 6.67
CA PRO A 98 27.21 -3.45 8.03
C PRO A 98 26.70 -2.16 8.68
N VAL A 99 26.19 -2.28 9.90
CA VAL A 99 25.75 -1.14 10.71
C VAL A 99 26.99 -0.38 11.21
N PRO A 100 27.07 0.95 11.06
CA PRO A 100 28.21 1.74 11.53
C PRO A 100 28.41 1.60 13.04
N GLU A 101 29.65 1.69 13.49
CA GLU A 101 29.96 1.67 14.92
C GLU A 101 29.21 2.79 15.66
N GLY A 102 28.54 2.43 16.76
CA GLY A 102 27.68 3.37 17.51
C GLY A 102 26.31 3.63 16.87
N GLY A 103 26.03 3.07 15.68
CA GLY A 103 24.71 3.07 15.06
C GLY A 103 23.70 2.34 15.94
N ARG A 104 22.63 3.06 16.32
CA ARG A 104 21.49 2.44 17.00
C ARG A 104 20.63 1.74 15.95
N GLY A 105 20.36 0.45 16.15
CA GLY A 105 19.35 -0.26 15.37
C GLY A 105 17.95 0.36 15.55
N LEU A 106 16.96 -0.20 14.87
CA LEU A 106 15.57 0.29 14.95
C LEU A 106 15.05 0.29 16.40
N PRO A 107 14.41 1.36 16.90
CA PRO A 107 13.66 1.34 18.17
C PRO A 107 12.60 0.24 18.21
N GLU A 108 12.15 -0.13 19.41
CA GLU A 108 11.18 -1.24 19.58
C GLU A 108 9.86 -1.01 18.86
N ALA A 109 9.39 0.24 18.78
CA ALA A 109 8.18 0.59 18.04
C ALA A 109 8.30 0.25 16.55
N GLU A 110 9.41 0.65 15.91
CA GLU A 110 9.67 0.37 14.50
C GLU A 110 9.87 -1.14 14.24
N ARG A 111 10.56 -1.85 15.14
CA ARG A 111 10.68 -3.31 15.05
C ARG A 111 9.32 -4.01 15.16
N THR A 112 8.46 -3.51 16.04
CA THR A 112 7.11 -4.05 16.20
C THR A 112 6.27 -3.81 14.96
N MET A 113 6.32 -2.59 14.40
CA MET A 113 5.65 -2.25 13.15
C MET A 113 6.15 -3.13 11.99
N ALA A 114 7.46 -3.33 11.86
CA ALA A 114 8.04 -4.17 10.81
C ALA A 114 7.61 -5.64 10.92
N ARG A 115 7.62 -6.21 12.14
CA ARG A 115 7.15 -7.59 12.37
C ARG A 115 5.67 -7.75 12.07
N GLU A 116 4.84 -6.80 12.51
CA GLU A 116 3.40 -6.85 12.28
C GLU A 116 3.04 -6.63 10.80
N GLY A 117 3.72 -5.71 10.12
CA GLY A 117 3.55 -5.47 8.69
C GLY A 117 3.87 -6.73 7.87
N ARG A 118 5.01 -7.38 8.15
CA ARG A 118 5.38 -8.65 7.51
C ARG A 118 4.34 -9.74 7.77
N ARG A 119 3.92 -9.90 9.04
CA ARG A 119 2.89 -10.88 9.43
C ARG A 119 1.59 -10.65 8.66
N LEU A 120 1.15 -9.40 8.53
CA LEU A 120 -0.09 -9.06 7.84
C LEU A 120 0.00 -9.29 6.33
N VAL A 121 1.10 -8.87 5.69
CA VAL A 121 1.35 -9.12 4.26
C VAL A 121 1.38 -10.63 3.97
N GLU A 122 2.06 -11.41 4.81
CA GLU A 122 2.11 -12.88 4.69
C GLU A 122 0.75 -13.53 4.89
N ALA A 123 -0.01 -13.09 5.91
CA ALA A 123 -1.35 -13.61 6.19
C ALA A 123 -2.33 -13.36 5.04
N LEU A 124 -2.26 -12.18 4.42
CA LEU A 124 -3.10 -11.84 3.28
C LEU A 124 -2.66 -12.56 1.99
N GLY A 125 -1.36 -12.79 1.83
CA GLY A 125 -0.81 -13.41 0.63
C GLY A 125 -1.04 -12.58 -0.64
N THR A 126 -0.99 -13.24 -1.80
CA THR A 126 -1.15 -12.59 -3.11
C THR A 126 -2.47 -12.98 -3.73
N PHE A 127 -3.23 -11.99 -4.19
CA PHE A 127 -4.51 -12.17 -4.87
C PHE A 127 -4.80 -11.01 -5.83
N HIS A 128 -5.72 -11.23 -6.76
CA HIS A 128 -6.23 -10.18 -7.63
C HIS A 128 -7.40 -9.48 -6.95
N TYR A 129 -7.41 -8.14 -6.97
CA TYR A 129 -8.43 -7.31 -6.32
C TYR A 129 -8.75 -6.04 -7.13
N GLU A 130 -8.42 -6.02 -8.42
CA GLU A 130 -8.74 -4.90 -9.28
C GLU A 130 -10.27 -4.75 -9.38
N GLY A 131 -10.78 -3.51 -9.28
CA GLY A 131 -12.21 -3.23 -9.18
C GLY A 131 -12.79 -3.36 -7.78
N THR A 132 -12.03 -3.85 -6.79
CA THR A 132 -12.53 -4.01 -5.42
C THR A 132 -12.53 -2.70 -4.62
N GLY A 133 -13.68 -2.39 -4.02
CA GLY A 133 -13.84 -1.39 -2.97
C GLY A 133 -13.74 -2.03 -1.59
N LEU A 134 -13.14 -1.31 -0.65
CA LEU A 134 -12.82 -1.78 0.69
C LEU A 134 -12.96 -0.63 1.69
N ALA A 135 -13.53 -0.90 2.87
CA ALA A 135 -13.42 -0.03 4.03
C ALA A 135 -12.96 -0.84 5.26
N CYS A 136 -11.83 -0.46 5.82
CA CYS A 136 -11.29 -1.03 7.05
C CYS A 136 -11.71 -0.15 8.23
N VAL A 137 -12.52 -0.68 9.14
CA VAL A 137 -13.12 0.09 10.24
C VAL A 137 -12.59 -0.39 11.58
N ALA A 138 -11.99 0.51 12.35
CA ALA A 138 -11.41 0.17 13.65
C ALA A 138 -12.50 -0.05 14.72
N GLY A 139 -12.31 -1.07 15.55
CA GLY A 139 -12.98 -1.23 16.85
C GLY A 139 -14.46 -1.58 16.84
N ILE A 140 -15.08 -1.82 15.68
CA ILE A 140 -16.49 -2.24 15.57
C ILE A 140 -16.60 -3.56 14.82
N ASP A 141 -17.62 -4.35 15.14
CA ASP A 141 -17.91 -5.61 14.43
C ASP A 141 -18.88 -5.38 13.26
N ALA A 142 -19.18 -6.47 12.54
CA ALA A 142 -20.12 -6.42 11.42
C ALA A 142 -21.53 -5.94 11.80
N GLN A 143 -22.03 -6.29 13.00
CA GLN A 143 -23.38 -5.88 13.41
C GLN A 143 -23.45 -4.38 13.63
N GLU A 144 -22.47 -3.79 14.30
CA GLU A 144 -22.40 -2.35 14.51
C GLU A 144 -22.18 -1.60 13.19
N ALA A 145 -21.36 -2.13 12.27
CA ALA A 145 -21.21 -1.56 10.93
C ALA A 145 -22.54 -1.55 10.16
N MET A 146 -23.28 -2.66 10.16
CA MET A 146 -24.62 -2.74 9.54
C MET A 146 -25.60 -1.75 10.16
N ARG A 147 -25.61 -1.66 11.50
CA ARG A 147 -26.48 -0.73 12.23
C ARG A 147 -26.18 0.72 11.83
N ARG A 148 -24.91 1.09 11.73
CA ARG A 148 -24.48 2.43 11.29
C ARG A 148 -24.88 2.71 9.86
N LEU A 149 -24.77 1.73 8.97
CA LEU A 149 -25.15 1.87 7.57
C LEU A 149 -26.66 1.80 7.31
N GLU A 150 -27.45 1.45 8.34
CA GLU A 150 -28.87 1.13 8.21
C GLU A 150 -29.12 0.04 7.15
N ALA A 151 -28.14 -0.84 6.96
CA ALA A 151 -28.14 -1.86 5.93
C ALA A 151 -28.96 -3.07 6.38
N LYS A 152 -29.63 -3.73 5.43
CA LYS A 152 -30.41 -4.95 5.67
C LYS A 152 -29.66 -6.16 5.12
N PRO A 153 -29.78 -7.34 5.75
CA PRO A 153 -29.27 -8.57 5.13
C PRO A 153 -29.78 -8.71 3.69
N ALA A 154 -28.88 -9.03 2.78
CA ALA A 154 -29.19 -9.42 1.42
C ALA A 154 -29.16 -10.96 1.36
N ASP A 155 -30.21 -11.56 0.80
CA ASP A 155 -30.32 -13.00 0.61
C ASP A 155 -31.18 -13.32 -0.63
N GLY A 156 -31.20 -14.60 -1.04
CA GLY A 156 -32.04 -15.10 -2.11
C GLY A 156 -31.38 -15.16 -3.50
N GLU A 157 -32.18 -15.57 -4.49
CA GLU A 157 -31.75 -15.80 -5.88
C GLU A 157 -31.15 -14.54 -6.51
N ASP A 158 -31.71 -13.36 -6.23
CA ASP A 158 -31.21 -12.07 -6.75
C ASP A 158 -29.75 -11.78 -6.31
N LEU A 159 -29.37 -12.19 -5.09
CA LEU A 159 -27.99 -12.06 -4.62
C LEU A 159 -27.08 -13.07 -5.30
N GLU A 160 -27.52 -14.31 -5.46
CA GLU A 160 -26.73 -15.35 -6.13
C GLU A 160 -26.44 -14.98 -7.59
N GLU A 161 -27.45 -14.47 -8.31
CA GLU A 161 -27.30 -13.97 -9.68
C GLU A 161 -26.36 -12.76 -9.76
N LEU A 162 -26.48 -11.80 -8.82
CA LEU A 162 -25.57 -10.66 -8.74
C LEU A 162 -24.12 -11.06 -8.47
N LEU A 163 -23.90 -12.07 -7.63
CA LEU A 163 -22.56 -12.56 -7.31
C LEU A 163 -21.93 -13.34 -8.49
N ASP A 164 -22.74 -13.94 -9.36
CA ASP A 164 -22.27 -14.66 -10.56
C ASP A 164 -21.88 -13.69 -11.69
N ASP A 165 -22.70 -12.65 -11.96
CA ASP A 165 -22.42 -11.62 -12.96
C ASP A 165 -22.81 -10.20 -12.50
N PRO A 166 -21.97 -9.54 -11.68
CA PRO A 166 -22.30 -8.22 -11.13
C PRO A 166 -22.35 -7.11 -12.19
N TYR A 167 -21.78 -7.34 -13.37
CA TYR A 167 -21.74 -6.37 -14.46
C TYR A 167 -22.94 -6.48 -15.42
N ALA A 168 -23.76 -7.52 -15.28
CA ALA A 168 -25.04 -7.66 -15.99
C ALA A 168 -26.14 -6.75 -15.40
N TYR A 169 -25.98 -6.31 -14.16
CA TYR A 169 -26.93 -5.46 -13.45
C TYR A 169 -26.73 -3.98 -13.76
N ASP A 170 -27.76 -3.19 -13.47
CA ASP A 170 -27.60 -1.74 -13.41
C ASP A 170 -26.55 -1.38 -12.34
N MET A 171 -25.67 -0.43 -12.68
CA MET A 171 -24.58 -0.03 -11.78
C MET A 171 -25.10 0.50 -10.44
N ASP A 172 -26.21 1.25 -10.44
CA ASP A 172 -26.75 1.79 -9.20
C ASP A 172 -27.34 0.70 -8.30
N GLU A 173 -27.84 -0.39 -8.88
CA GLU A 173 -28.38 -1.55 -8.16
C GLU A 173 -27.25 -2.43 -7.60
N SER A 174 -26.28 -2.80 -8.44
CA SER A 174 -25.12 -3.61 -8.00
C SER A 174 -24.27 -2.94 -6.93
N LEU A 175 -24.20 -1.60 -6.91
CA LEU A 175 -23.45 -0.83 -5.92
C LEU A 175 -24.10 -0.86 -4.52
N GLN A 176 -25.38 -1.21 -4.39
CA GLN A 176 -26.06 -1.27 -3.09
C GLN A 176 -25.66 -2.51 -2.28
N THR A 177 -25.16 -3.57 -2.91
CA THR A 177 -24.78 -4.79 -2.23
C THR A 177 -23.31 -4.77 -1.81
N ILE A 178 -23.06 -4.91 -0.51
CA ILE A 178 -21.71 -4.95 0.09
C ILE A 178 -21.58 -6.14 1.05
N GLY A 179 -20.37 -6.66 1.19
CA GLY A 179 -20.03 -7.69 2.17
C GLY A 179 -19.47 -7.05 3.44
N VAL A 180 -19.83 -7.59 4.61
CA VAL A 180 -19.30 -7.14 5.90
C VAL A 180 -18.73 -8.34 6.67
N THR A 181 -17.50 -8.20 7.16
CA THR A 181 -16.78 -9.26 7.88
C THR A 181 -16.15 -8.71 9.15
N THR A 182 -16.41 -9.36 10.29
CA THR A 182 -15.73 -9.06 11.55
C THR A 182 -14.32 -9.66 11.52
N VAL A 183 -13.33 -8.87 11.91
CA VAL A 183 -11.92 -9.29 11.97
C VAL A 183 -11.29 -8.85 13.28
N PRO A 184 -10.14 -9.42 13.70
CA PRO A 184 -9.45 -8.91 14.87
C PRO A 184 -9.11 -7.41 14.72
N GLY A 185 -9.56 -6.61 15.68
CA GLY A 185 -9.38 -5.16 15.69
C GLY A 185 -10.52 -4.35 15.07
N GLY A 186 -11.53 -4.96 14.46
CA GLY A 186 -12.66 -4.23 13.88
C GLY A 186 -13.41 -5.02 12.81
N CYS A 187 -13.75 -4.38 11.70
CA CYS A 187 -14.42 -5.04 10.58
C CYS A 187 -13.90 -4.55 9.22
N VAL A 188 -14.16 -5.36 8.20
CA VAL A 188 -13.91 -5.06 6.80
C VAL A 188 -15.24 -5.02 6.07
N VAL A 189 -15.48 -3.94 5.33
CA VAL A 189 -16.56 -3.84 4.35
C VAL A 189 -15.95 -3.97 2.96
N THR A 190 -16.46 -4.87 2.13
CA THR A 190 -15.89 -5.19 0.82
C THR A 190 -16.97 -5.17 -0.27
N GLN A 191 -16.57 -4.81 -1.48
CA GLN A 191 -17.37 -4.95 -2.69
C GLN A 191 -16.42 -5.31 -3.85
N PRO A 192 -16.39 -6.57 -4.32
CA PRO A 192 -15.42 -7.01 -5.32
C PRO A 192 -15.51 -6.29 -6.68
N TRP A 193 -16.67 -5.75 -7.03
CA TRP A 193 -16.97 -5.18 -8.35
C TRP A 193 -17.16 -3.66 -8.37
N GLY A 194 -17.03 -2.97 -7.22
CA GLY A 194 -17.41 -1.57 -7.13
C GLY A 194 -16.78 -0.82 -5.96
N TYR A 195 -17.02 0.49 -5.94
CA TYR A 195 -16.40 1.42 -5.01
C TYR A 195 -17.30 1.80 -3.82
N ALA A 196 -18.46 1.16 -3.65
CA ALA A 196 -19.43 1.55 -2.63
C ALA A 196 -18.84 1.67 -1.20
N PRO A 197 -17.97 0.75 -0.74
CA PRO A 197 -17.36 0.87 0.58
C PRO A 197 -16.55 2.15 0.78
N GLN A 198 -15.97 2.70 -0.30
CA GLN A 198 -15.13 3.89 -0.27
C GLN A 198 -15.93 5.20 -0.37
N MET A 199 -17.24 5.14 -0.69
CA MET A 199 -18.04 6.36 -0.87
C MET A 199 -18.03 7.22 0.40
N PRO A 200 -17.87 8.55 0.30
CA PRO A 200 -17.74 9.43 1.48
C PRO A 200 -18.85 9.26 2.53
N GLY A 201 -20.10 9.09 2.10
CA GLY A 201 -21.23 8.85 3.00
C GLY A 201 -21.10 7.53 3.78
N VAL A 202 -20.68 6.46 3.11
CA VAL A 202 -20.41 5.15 3.76
C VAL A 202 -19.27 5.29 4.77
N MET A 203 -18.17 5.94 4.37
CA MET A 203 -17.00 6.18 5.21
C MET A 203 -17.33 7.02 6.46
N THR A 204 -18.13 8.08 6.31
CA THR A 204 -18.62 8.92 7.42
C THR A 204 -19.49 8.10 8.39
N MET A 205 -20.45 7.32 7.89
CA MET A 205 -21.31 6.51 8.75
C MET A 205 -20.51 5.45 9.52
N LEU A 206 -19.58 4.76 8.85
CA LEU A 206 -18.75 3.73 9.48
C LEU A 206 -17.79 4.29 10.52
N SER A 207 -17.21 5.48 10.28
CA SER A 207 -16.21 6.09 11.16
C SER A 207 -16.77 6.81 12.39
N ALA A 208 -18.09 6.83 12.64
CA ALA A 208 -18.67 7.54 13.79
C ALA A 208 -18.05 7.07 15.14
N GLY A 209 -17.33 7.94 15.84
CA GLY A 209 -16.64 7.59 17.09
C GLY A 209 -15.45 6.61 16.92
N THR A 210 -14.93 6.45 15.70
CA THR A 210 -13.79 5.58 15.41
C THR A 210 -13.02 6.04 14.17
N TYR A 211 -12.09 5.23 13.69
CA TYR A 211 -11.28 5.46 12.50
C TYR A 211 -11.65 4.49 11.37
N CYS A 212 -11.64 4.97 10.14
CA CYS A 212 -11.84 4.16 8.95
C CYS A 212 -10.87 4.55 7.83
N TYR A 213 -10.30 3.54 7.17
CA TYR A 213 -9.51 3.71 5.95
C TYR A 213 -10.23 3.02 4.79
N GLY A 214 -10.54 3.76 3.74
CA GLY A 214 -11.16 3.26 2.52
C GLY A 214 -10.14 3.08 1.41
N LEU A 215 -10.35 2.06 0.59
CA LEU A 215 -9.58 1.77 -0.62
C LEU A 215 -10.55 1.50 -1.76
N TYR A 216 -10.26 2.04 -2.94
CA TYR A 216 -10.79 1.54 -4.19
C TYR A 216 -9.62 1.21 -5.13
N ALA A 217 -9.54 -0.06 -5.51
CA ALA A 217 -8.54 -0.55 -6.45
C ALA A 217 -9.00 -0.26 -7.89
N ASN A 218 -8.94 1.00 -8.31
CA ASN A 218 -9.52 1.45 -9.56
C ASN A 218 -8.77 0.85 -10.77
N PRO A 219 -9.43 0.09 -11.66
CA PRO A 219 -8.78 -0.50 -12.84
C PRO A 219 -8.17 0.54 -13.79
N LYS A 220 -8.66 1.78 -13.75
CA LYS A 220 -8.25 2.85 -14.67
C LYS A 220 -7.10 3.70 -14.14
N SER A 221 -7.08 3.98 -12.83
CA SER A 221 -6.17 4.97 -12.23
C SER A 221 -5.34 4.43 -11.07
N GLY A 222 -5.47 3.15 -10.71
CA GLY A 222 -4.76 2.53 -9.60
C GLY A 222 -5.47 2.70 -8.26
N ASN A 223 -4.76 2.39 -7.17
CA ASN A 223 -5.33 2.38 -5.83
C ASN A 223 -5.58 3.80 -5.32
N GLN A 224 -6.82 4.06 -4.89
CA GLN A 224 -7.25 5.33 -4.31
C GLN A 224 -7.65 5.13 -2.85
N GLY A 225 -7.15 5.97 -1.96
CA GLY A 225 -7.41 5.91 -0.53
C GLY A 225 -8.21 7.10 -0.02
N ILE A 226 -9.00 6.86 1.04
CA ILE A 226 -9.73 7.88 1.78
C ILE A 226 -9.64 7.59 3.28
N ILE A 227 -9.55 8.63 4.10
CA ILE A 227 -9.53 8.53 5.55
C ILE A 227 -10.76 9.23 6.10
N ALA A 228 -11.47 8.54 7.00
CA ALA A 228 -12.54 9.12 7.79
C ALA A 228 -12.32 8.84 9.28
N ARG A 229 -12.56 9.86 10.11
CA ARG A 229 -12.48 9.75 11.57
C ARG A 229 -13.64 10.50 12.18
N ASP A 230 -14.31 9.85 13.12
CA ASP A 230 -15.43 10.44 13.87
C ASP A 230 -16.52 11.06 12.95
N GLY A 231 -16.76 10.42 11.81
CA GLY A 231 -17.72 10.89 10.81
C GLY A 231 -17.22 11.98 9.87
N VAL A 232 -15.95 12.39 9.96
CA VAL A 232 -15.36 13.45 9.14
C VAL A 232 -14.32 12.86 8.18
N ILE A 233 -14.38 13.25 6.91
CA ILE A 233 -13.33 12.91 5.94
C ILE A 233 -12.10 13.79 6.22
N GLU A 234 -10.98 13.16 6.59
CA GLU A 234 -9.72 13.85 6.90
C GLU A 234 -8.76 13.89 5.71
N GLY A 235 -8.89 12.95 4.75
CA GLY A 235 -8.04 12.88 3.58
C GLY A 235 -8.65 12.04 2.46
N SER A 236 -8.31 12.37 1.22
CA SER A 236 -8.78 11.70 0.00
C SER A 236 -7.67 11.70 -1.06
N ASP A 237 -7.87 10.91 -2.13
CA ASP A 237 -6.90 10.74 -3.23
C ASP A 237 -5.50 10.29 -2.75
N LEU A 238 -5.52 9.42 -1.72
CA LEU A 238 -4.30 8.81 -1.17
C LEU A 238 -3.87 7.62 -2.04
N HIS A 239 -2.61 7.22 -1.95
CA HIS A 239 -2.03 6.15 -2.78
C HIS A 239 -1.59 4.95 -1.91
N PRO A 240 -2.52 4.17 -1.32
CA PRO A 240 -2.16 3.03 -0.48
C PRO A 240 -1.33 2.00 -1.27
N GLY A 241 -0.27 1.51 -0.64
CA GLY A 241 0.71 0.63 -1.28
C GLY A 241 1.68 1.34 -2.24
N GLY A 242 1.65 2.67 -2.31
CA GLY A 242 2.65 3.48 -2.98
C GLY A 242 3.98 3.55 -2.23
N GLY A 243 4.99 4.15 -2.86
CA GLY A 243 6.24 4.52 -2.20
C GLY A 243 6.07 5.80 -1.36
N PRO A 244 7.05 6.14 -0.52
CA PRO A 244 7.03 7.36 0.28
C PRO A 244 7.24 8.63 -0.57
N ASP A 245 6.65 9.73 -0.11
CA ASP A 245 6.77 11.06 -0.71
C ASP A 245 7.77 11.96 0.04
N HIS A 246 8.21 13.06 -0.61
CA HIS A 246 9.15 14.01 -0.02
C HIS A 246 8.71 14.64 1.31
N GLY A 247 7.39 14.79 1.50
CA GLY A 247 6.79 15.38 2.68
C GLY A 247 6.53 14.41 3.83
N ASP A 248 6.74 13.11 3.60
CA ASP A 248 6.38 12.08 4.57
C ASP A 248 7.21 12.17 5.84
N THR A 249 6.55 11.96 6.97
CA THR A 249 7.20 11.81 8.26
C THR A 249 8.03 10.52 8.32
N SER A 250 8.93 10.39 9.29
CA SER A 250 9.70 9.16 9.51
C SER A 250 8.79 7.93 9.68
N GLU A 251 7.62 8.08 10.29
CA GLU A 251 6.69 6.96 10.48
C GLU A 251 6.04 6.56 9.16
N GLU A 252 5.61 7.54 8.36
CA GLU A 252 4.98 7.30 7.05
C GLU A 252 5.95 6.66 6.05
N VAL A 253 7.22 7.08 6.05
CA VAL A 253 8.25 6.45 5.21
C VAL A 253 8.42 4.97 5.53
N LEU A 254 8.50 4.61 6.82
CA LEU A 254 8.58 3.21 7.23
C LEU A 254 7.31 2.45 6.85
N PHE A 255 6.15 3.06 7.09
CA PHE A 255 4.86 2.44 6.80
C PHE A 255 4.70 2.14 5.30
N SER A 256 5.02 3.10 4.43
CA SER A 256 5.00 2.93 2.97
C SER A 256 6.01 1.86 2.51
N TYR A 257 7.21 1.80 3.10
CA TYR A 257 8.17 0.74 2.80
C TYR A 257 7.64 -0.66 3.16
N LEU A 258 7.04 -0.81 4.34
CA LEU A 258 6.55 -2.11 4.82
C LEU A 258 5.35 -2.66 4.03
N PHE A 259 4.53 -1.77 3.46
CA PHE A 259 3.33 -2.12 2.73
C PHE A 259 3.39 -1.78 1.24
N GLN A 260 4.59 -1.52 0.70
CA GLN A 260 4.76 -1.21 -0.70
C GLN A 260 4.16 -2.33 -1.57
N HIS A 261 3.39 -1.94 -2.58
CA HIS A 261 2.63 -2.82 -3.48
C HIS A 261 1.54 -3.67 -2.79
N ASN A 262 1.26 -3.45 -1.50
CA ASN A 262 0.28 -4.21 -0.71
C ASN A 262 -0.82 -3.28 -0.17
N ALA A 263 -1.61 -2.69 -1.06
CA ALA A 263 -2.59 -1.66 -0.72
C ALA A 263 -3.66 -2.12 0.29
N VAL A 264 -4.13 -3.37 0.17
CA VAL A 264 -5.10 -3.94 1.13
C VAL A 264 -4.47 -4.06 2.52
N ALA A 265 -3.23 -4.57 2.62
CA ALA A 265 -2.50 -4.67 3.88
C ALA A 265 -2.25 -3.29 4.49
N TYR A 266 -1.88 -2.30 3.66
CA TYR A 266 -1.74 -0.89 4.04
C TYR A 266 -3.03 -0.38 4.69
N SER A 267 -4.18 -0.57 4.03
CA SER A 267 -5.49 -0.10 4.53
C SER A 267 -5.89 -0.78 5.84
N CYS A 268 -5.72 -2.09 5.94
CA CYS A 268 -5.98 -2.84 7.17
C CYS A 268 -5.09 -2.34 8.33
N ALA A 269 -3.79 -2.18 8.08
CA ALA A 269 -2.84 -1.73 9.09
C ALA A 269 -3.08 -0.28 9.53
N ARG A 270 -3.46 0.63 8.63
CA ARG A 270 -3.83 2.00 8.97
C ARG A 270 -5.02 2.04 9.93
N ALA A 271 -5.97 1.12 9.77
CA ALA A 271 -7.12 0.98 10.66
C ALA A 271 -6.84 0.10 11.91
N GLY A 272 -5.61 -0.39 12.09
CA GLY A 272 -5.25 -1.23 13.22
C GLY A 272 -5.85 -2.65 13.20
N LEU A 273 -6.32 -3.11 12.04
CA LEU A 273 -6.86 -4.45 11.86
C LEU A 273 -5.75 -5.49 11.80
N ARG A 274 -6.01 -6.68 12.33
CA ARG A 274 -5.05 -7.78 12.43
C ARG A 274 -5.58 -9.05 11.76
N LEU A 275 -5.78 -8.97 10.45
CA LEU A 275 -6.27 -10.10 9.65
C LEU A 275 -5.31 -11.30 9.75
N THR A 276 -5.87 -12.50 9.75
CA THR A 276 -5.15 -13.78 9.79
C THR A 276 -5.13 -14.51 8.46
N ASP A 277 -5.99 -14.09 7.53
CA ASP A 277 -6.12 -14.58 6.16
C ASP A 277 -6.81 -13.49 5.29
N ALA A 278 -6.95 -13.75 3.99
CA ALA A 278 -7.60 -12.84 3.05
C ALA A 278 -9.13 -13.00 2.93
N ARG A 279 -9.79 -13.88 3.72
CA ARG A 279 -11.23 -14.19 3.54
C ARG A 279 -12.10 -12.95 3.62
N ALA A 280 -11.79 -12.04 4.55
CA ALA A 280 -12.55 -10.80 4.73
C ALA A 280 -12.51 -9.86 3.51
N VAL A 281 -11.58 -10.09 2.58
CA VAL A 281 -11.35 -9.25 1.40
C VAL A 281 -11.88 -9.94 0.14
N ILE A 282 -11.46 -11.18 -0.10
CA ILE A 282 -11.73 -11.93 -1.35
C ILE A 282 -12.62 -13.18 -1.16
N GLY A 283 -12.89 -13.56 0.08
CA GLY A 283 -13.73 -14.70 0.40
C GLY A 283 -15.18 -14.28 0.63
N PRO A 284 -16.07 -15.24 0.96
CA PRO A 284 -17.40 -14.90 1.38
C PRO A 284 -17.36 -14.07 2.68
N PRO A 285 -18.07 -12.93 2.73
CA PRO A 285 -18.19 -12.15 3.96
C PRO A 285 -18.98 -12.90 5.02
N ASP A 286 -18.99 -12.39 6.26
CA ASP A 286 -19.88 -12.94 7.29
C ASP A 286 -21.35 -12.72 6.90
N VAL A 287 -21.64 -11.61 6.23
CA VAL A 287 -22.97 -11.24 5.78
C VAL A 287 -22.87 -10.32 4.55
N TRP A 288 -23.73 -10.58 3.56
CA TRP A 288 -24.04 -9.65 2.49
C TRP A 288 -25.18 -8.74 2.93
N VAL A 289 -25.09 -7.45 2.65
CA VAL A 289 -26.11 -6.48 3.02
C VAL A 289 -26.41 -5.51 1.88
N GLU A 290 -27.65 -5.07 1.83
CA GLU A 290 -28.15 -4.04 0.92
C GLU A 290 -28.14 -2.68 1.64
N LEU A 291 -27.46 -1.72 1.03
CA LEU A 291 -27.44 -0.32 1.43
C LEU A 291 -28.76 0.37 1.05
N PRO A 292 -29.36 1.19 1.93
CA PRO A 292 -30.54 1.96 1.58
C PRO A 292 -30.26 2.98 0.47
N ARG A 293 -31.18 3.11 -0.50
CA ARG A 293 -31.06 4.08 -1.61
C ARG A 293 -30.96 5.52 -1.11
N ARG A 294 -29.76 6.11 -1.23
CA ARG A 294 -29.45 7.52 -0.93
C ARG A 294 -28.20 7.97 -1.68
N ASP A 295 -27.97 9.28 -1.70
CA ASP A 295 -26.76 9.87 -2.30
C ASP A 295 -25.57 9.74 -1.34
N TYR A 296 -24.78 8.70 -1.51
CA TYR A 296 -23.58 8.43 -0.70
C TYR A 296 -22.36 9.28 -1.08
N TRP A 297 -22.46 10.14 -2.09
CA TRP A 297 -21.41 11.10 -2.43
C TRP A 297 -21.51 12.40 -1.62
N LYS A 298 -22.67 12.66 -1.01
CA LYS A 298 -22.89 13.80 -0.12
C LYS A 298 -22.82 13.36 1.34
N TYR A 299 -22.02 14.11 2.10
CA TYR A 299 -21.93 14.02 3.56
C TYR A 299 -22.70 15.22 4.11
N SER A 300 -23.94 15.02 4.53
CA SER A 300 -24.77 16.06 5.18
C SER A 300 -25.18 15.61 6.57
#